data_AF-A0ABD6VKZ0-F1
#
_entry.id   AF-A0ABD6VKZ0-F1
#
_cell.length_a   1.000
_cell.length_b   1.000
_cell.length_c   1.000
_cell.angle_alpha   90.00
_cell.angle_beta   90.00
_cell.angle_gamma   90.00
#
_symmetry.space_group_name_H-M   'P 1'
#
loop_
_entity.id
_entity.type
_entity.pdbx_description
1 polymer ?
#
loop_
_entity_poly.entity_id
_entity_poly.type
_entity_poly.pdbx_seq_one_letter_code
_entity_poly.pdbx_strand_id
1 'polypeptide(L)'
;MGNVYQIALAEKAEQKRTLSFEFSLHDDLFKILEKIDGKMDMTPEQTQAFLVSLKLFSGVMMQKRKHPPFKEFAAPFREFMLNLKKQ
;
A
#
# COMPACT_ATOMS: atom_id res chain seq x y z
N MET A 1 12.12 0.31 13.27
CA MET A 1 12.78 0.89 12.06
C MET A 1 11.86 0.62 10.89
N GLY A 2 11.61 1.59 10.01
CA GLY A 2 10.83 1.36 8.79
C GLY A 2 11.66 0.60 7.75
N ASN A 3 11.00 -0.19 6.91
CA ASN A 3 11.60 -0.82 5.75
C ASN A 3 11.55 0.16 4.58
N VAL A 4 12.70 0.42 3.95
CA VAL A 4 12.80 1.29 2.79
C VAL A 4 12.75 0.45 1.52
N TYR A 5 11.86 0.82 0.61
CA TYR A 5 11.66 0.13 -0.66
C TYR A 5 11.92 1.10 -1.82
N GLN A 6 12.56 0.60 -2.89
CA GLN A 6 12.56 1.25 -4.19
C GLN A 6 11.28 0.88 -4.94
N ILE A 7 10.48 1.87 -5.30
CA ILE A 7 9.27 1.69 -6.11
C ILE A 7 9.58 2.17 -7.52
N ALA A 8 9.32 1.32 -8.53
CA ALA A 8 9.52 1.64 -9.93
C ALA A 8 8.28 1.27 -10.76
N LEU A 9 7.83 2.21 -11.59
CA LEU A 9 6.78 2.01 -12.59
C LEU A 9 7.37 2.26 -13.97
N ALA A 10 7.03 1.40 -14.91
CA ALA A 10 7.41 1.55 -16.32
C ALA A 10 6.19 1.30 -17.21
N GLU A 11 5.99 2.17 -18.19
CA GLU A 11 4.96 1.97 -19.19
C GLU A 11 5.32 0.79 -20.11
N LYS A 12 4.32 -0.04 -20.43
CA LYS A 12 4.48 -1.15 -21.37
C LYS A 12 4.40 -0.71 -22.85
N ALA A 13 4.03 0.55 -23.12
CA ALA A 13 3.95 1.12 -24.46
C ALA A 13 5.34 1.42 -25.05
N GLU A 14 5.40 1.68 -26.35
CA GLU A 14 6.66 1.92 -27.08
C GLU A 14 7.46 3.13 -26.56
N GLN A 15 6.79 4.18 -26.08
CA GLN A 15 7.42 5.28 -25.35
C GLN A 15 7.46 4.96 -23.85
N LYS A 16 8.54 4.34 -23.41
CA LYS A 16 8.73 3.85 -22.04
C LYS A 16 9.04 4.99 -21.06
N ARG A 17 8.02 5.68 -20.57
CA ARG A 17 8.18 6.54 -19.39
C ARG A 17 8.41 5.68 -18.16
N THR A 18 9.29 6.14 -17.28
CA THR A 18 9.60 5.49 -16.01
C THR A 18 9.43 6.46 -14.86
N LEU A 19 8.87 5.99 -13.74
CA LEU A 19 8.81 6.70 -12.47
C LEU A 19 9.50 5.83 -11.43
N SER A 20 10.40 6.42 -10.64
CA SER A 20 11.15 5.69 -9.61
C SER A 20 11.31 6.56 -8.37
N PHE A 21 11.04 6.03 -7.18
CA PHE A 21 11.18 6.73 -5.91
C PHE A 21 11.41 5.76 -4.75
N GLU A 22 12.05 6.25 -3.69
CA GLU A 22 12.17 5.51 -2.44
C GLU A 22 10.96 5.79 -1.53
N PHE A 23 10.50 4.77 -0.83
CA PHE A 23 9.42 4.92 0.13
C PHE A 23 9.64 4.07 1.38
N SER A 24 9.55 4.70 2.55
CA SER A 24 9.65 4.01 3.84
C SER A 24 8.27 3.55 4.30
N LEU A 25 8.11 2.25 4.51
CA LEU A 25 6.93 1.62 5.11
C LEU A 25 7.25 1.13 6.52
N HIS A 26 6.26 1.20 7.41
CA HIS A 26 6.42 0.68 8.78
C HIS A 26 6.40 -0.84 8.86
N ASP A 27 5.73 -1.48 7.90
CA ASP A 27 5.59 -2.92 7.85
C ASP A 27 6.52 -3.54 6.81
N ASP A 28 6.78 -4.83 6.96
CA ASP A 28 7.48 -5.62 5.96
C ASP A 28 6.47 -6.07 4.89
N LEU A 29 6.57 -5.45 3.71
CA LEU A 29 5.64 -5.67 2.61
C LEU A 29 5.67 -7.11 2.11
N PHE A 30 6.85 -7.74 2.04
CA PHE A 30 6.99 -9.11 1.57
C PHE A 30 6.37 -10.10 2.56
N LYS A 31 6.62 -9.92 3.87
CA LYS A 31 5.97 -10.75 4.89
C LYS A 31 4.46 -10.60 4.92
N ILE A 32 3.93 -9.40 4.66
CA ILE A 32 2.49 -9.20 4.56
C ILE A 32 1.94 -9.91 3.32
N LEU A 33 2.59 -9.77 2.17
CA LEU A 33 2.17 -10.46 0.94
C LEU A 33 2.11 -11.98 1.13
N GLU A 34 3.15 -12.58 1.70
CA GLU A 34 3.16 -14.00 2.05
C GLU A 34 2.06 -14.37 3.04
N LYS A 35 1.80 -13.50 4.04
CA LYS A 35 0.81 -13.77 5.07
C LYS A 35 -0.61 -13.78 4.52
N ILE A 36 -0.95 -12.96 3.54
CA ILE A 36 -2.31 -12.85 3.02
C ILE A 36 -2.59 -13.68 1.77
N ASP A 37 -1.55 -14.26 1.17
CA ASP A 37 -1.70 -15.08 -0.03
C ASP A 37 -2.74 -16.19 0.20
N GLY A 38 -3.73 -16.27 -0.69
CA GLY A 38 -4.86 -17.20 -0.59
C GLY A 38 -5.86 -16.96 0.56
N LYS A 39 -5.75 -15.86 1.33
CA LYS A 39 -6.70 -15.52 2.43
C LYS A 39 -7.81 -14.57 2.03
N MET A 40 -7.61 -13.83 0.94
CA MET A 40 -8.61 -12.92 0.39
C MET A 40 -9.32 -13.62 -0.77
N ASP A 41 -10.60 -13.30 -0.97
CA ASP A 41 -11.36 -13.69 -2.16
C ASP A 41 -10.93 -12.83 -3.38
N MET A 42 -9.66 -12.94 -3.76
CA MET A 42 -8.97 -12.17 -4.79
C MET A 42 -7.93 -13.04 -5.48
N THR A 43 -7.62 -12.75 -6.76
CA THR A 43 -6.48 -13.40 -7.42
C THR A 43 -5.14 -12.95 -6.78
N PRO A 44 -4.05 -13.70 -6.97
CA PRO A 44 -2.73 -13.29 -6.48
C PRO A 44 -2.32 -11.89 -6.96
N GLU A 45 -2.61 -11.55 -8.23
CA GLU A 45 -2.29 -10.25 -8.81
C GLU A 45 -3.12 -9.12 -8.17
N GLN A 46 -4.41 -9.37 -7.94
CA GLN A 46 -5.29 -8.42 -7.25
C GLN A 46 -4.82 -8.18 -5.82
N THR A 47 -4.45 -9.26 -5.13
CA THR A 47 -3.94 -9.26 -3.75
C THR A 47 -2.65 -8.43 -3.65
N GLN A 48 -1.70 -8.66 -4.56
CA GLN A 48 -0.46 -7.88 -4.65
C GLN A 48 -0.73 -6.41 -4.91
N ALA A 49 -1.51 -6.09 -5.95
CA ALA A 49 -1.81 -4.72 -6.34
C ALA A 49 -2.53 -3.95 -5.21
N PHE A 50 -3.50 -4.60 -4.57
CA PHE A 50 -4.26 -4.04 -3.45
C PHE A 50 -3.35 -3.72 -2.26
N LEU A 51 -2.54 -4.69 -1.80
CA LEU A 51 -1.66 -4.49 -0.65
C LEU A 51 -0.61 -3.42 -0.89
N VAL A 52 0.10 -3.49 -2.02
CA VAL A 52 1.14 -2.51 -2.35
C VAL A 52 0.54 -1.10 -2.34
N SER A 53 -0.58 -0.90 -3.03
CA SER A 53 -1.26 0.39 -3.10
C SER A 53 -1.75 0.87 -1.73
N LEU A 54 -2.36 -0.02 -0.94
CA LEU A 54 -2.85 0.29 0.40
C LEU A 54 -1.72 0.71 1.34
N LYS A 55 -0.56 0.03 1.27
CA LYS A 55 0.61 0.36 2.10
C LYS A 55 1.22 1.70 1.72
N LEU A 56 1.40 1.97 0.42
CA LEU A 56 1.90 3.25 -0.05
C LEU A 56 0.96 4.40 0.34
N PHE A 57 -0.34 4.27 0.06
CA PHE A 57 -1.35 5.26 0.41
C PHE A 57 -1.41 5.53 1.92
N SER A 58 -1.50 4.48 2.74
CA SER A 58 -1.56 4.62 4.19
C SER A 58 -0.28 5.24 4.76
N GLY A 59 0.89 4.95 4.17
CA GLY A 59 2.15 5.61 4.52
C GLY A 59 2.10 7.13 4.31
N VAL A 60 1.63 7.58 3.15
CA VAL A 60 1.46 9.02 2.85
C VAL A 60 0.46 9.64 3.82
N MET A 61 -0.68 8.98 4.03
CA MET A 61 -1.72 9.45 4.94
C MET A 61 -1.20 9.61 6.38
N MET A 62 -0.37 8.69 6.87
CA MET A 62 0.25 8.79 8.20
C MET A 62 1.25 9.95 8.30
N GLN A 63 2.11 10.12 7.29
CA GLN A 63 3.06 11.24 7.22
C GLN A 63 2.35 12.60 7.15
N LYS A 64 1.17 12.64 6.53
CA LYS A 64 0.38 13.85 6.31
C LYS A 64 -0.92 13.86 7.13
N ARG A 65 -0.96 13.20 8.30
CA ARG A 65 -2.18 12.99 9.11
C ARG A 65 -3.00 14.23 9.46
N LYS A 66 -2.40 15.43 9.41
CA LYS A 66 -3.06 16.72 9.68
C LYS A 66 -3.65 17.39 8.42
N HIS A 67 -3.33 16.88 7.23
CA HIS A 67 -3.81 17.43 5.95
C HIS A 67 -5.33 17.18 5.83
N PRO A 68 -6.15 18.17 5.42
CA PRO A 68 -7.60 18.10 5.59
C PRO A 68 -8.28 16.83 5.02
N PRO A 69 -8.04 16.42 3.75
CA PRO A 69 -8.54 15.14 3.23
C PRO A 69 -8.21 13.92 4.09
N PHE A 70 -7.01 13.84 4.66
CA PHE A 70 -6.59 12.70 5.46
C PHE A 70 -7.12 12.75 6.89
N LYS A 71 -7.27 13.94 7.45
CA LYS A 71 -7.86 14.13 8.79
C LYS A 71 -9.32 13.67 8.80
N GLU A 72 -10.08 14.04 7.78
CA GLU A 72 -11.49 13.65 7.62
C GLU A 72 -11.64 12.17 7.32
N PHE A 73 -10.72 11.60 6.52
CA PHE A 73 -10.76 10.18 6.13
C PHE A 73 -10.15 9.21 7.16
N ALA A 74 -9.42 9.69 8.17
CA ALA A 74 -8.68 8.83 9.10
C ALA A 74 -9.58 7.85 9.88
N ALA A 75 -10.78 8.28 10.29
CA ALA A 75 -11.72 7.46 11.04
C ALA A 75 -12.27 6.28 10.21
N PRO A 76 -12.91 6.49 9.04
CA PRO A 76 -13.37 5.39 8.22
C PRO A 76 -12.22 4.52 7.69
N PHE A 77 -11.05 5.11 7.40
CA PHE A 77 -9.88 4.31 7.01
C PHE A 77 -9.41 3.37 8.13
N ARG A 78 -9.44 3.81 9.39
CA ARG A 78 -9.08 2.96 10.54
C ARG A 78 -10.04 1.79 10.66
N GLU A 79 -11.34 2.02 10.49
CA GLU A 79 -12.36 0.96 10.52
C GLU A 79 -12.13 -0.06 9.40
N PHE A 80 -11.89 0.41 8.18
CA PHE A 80 -11.52 -0.43 7.05
C PHE A 80 -10.31 -1.34 7.37
N MET A 81 -9.23 -0.77 7.91
CA MET A 81 -8.03 -1.53 8.28
C MET A 81 -8.29 -2.57 9.37
N LEU A 82 -9.20 -2.29 10.31
CA LEU A 82 -9.59 -3.25 11.35
C LEU A 82 -10.36 -4.43 10.75
N ASN A 83 -11.26 -4.18 9.81
CA ASN A 83 -12.02 -5.23 9.13
C ASN A 83 -11.13 -6.06 8.18
N LEU A 84 -10.18 -5.42 7.51
CA LEU A 84 -9.21 -6.09 6.67
C LEU A 84 -8.32 -7.06 7.45
N LYS A 85 -7.91 -6.71 8.68
CA LYS A 85 -7.09 -7.57 9.54
C LYS A 85 -7.82 -8.81 10.09
N LYS A 86 -9.15 -8.87 9.92
CA LYS A 86 -9.98 -10.01 10.34
C LYS A 86 -10.16 -11.05 9.23
N GLN A 87 -9.78 -10.71 7.99
CA GLN A 87 -9.63 -11.67 6.90
C GLN A 87 -8.31 -12.43 7.11
#